data_AF-A0A9D7DBN1-F1
#
_entry.id   AF-A0A9D7DBN1-F1
#
_cell.length_a   1.000
_cell.length_b   1.000
_cell.length_c   1.000
_cell.angle_alpha   90.00
_cell.angle_beta   90.00
_cell.angle_gamma   90.00
#
_symmetry.space_group_name_H-M   'P 1'
#
loop_
_entity.id
_entity.type
_entity.pdbx_description
1 polymer ?
#
loop_
_entity_poly.entity_id
_entity_poly.type
_entity_poly.pdbx_seq_one_letter_code
_entity_poly.pdbx_strand_id
1 'polypeptide(L)'
;MIRTYLAATAALLLAACGQSTAPTTEEAPAAPQGLLEQIQAQSPEAQSVIAYHGFHRLPDCAPRLVVTPPCTSVRGTDRITVPANVAPDSIYAPHVGQVVFTVQCGALISATRMDYTQKWLVSFAPGAPEATVEHCLGPRESDLCPRNVPTADPAPATTTP
;
A
#
# COMPACT_ATOMS: atom_id res chain seq x y z
N MET A 1 -66.93 -6.03 -18.22
CA MET A 1 -65.83 -6.16 -19.21
C MET A 1 -64.79 -5.09 -18.84
N ILE A 2 -63.81 -5.42 -17.99
CA ILE A 2 -62.41 -5.75 -18.35
C ILE A 2 -61.75 -4.53 -19.04
N ARG A 3 -60.83 -3.77 -18.44
CA ARG A 3 -59.44 -4.17 -18.09
C ARG A 3 -58.80 -3.18 -17.10
N THR A 4 -58.25 -3.73 -16.04
CA THR A 4 -57.21 -3.20 -15.15
C THR A 4 -56.01 -2.59 -15.90
N TYR A 5 -55.48 -1.46 -15.42
CA TYR A 5 -54.07 -1.09 -15.64
C TYR A 5 -53.47 -0.51 -14.36
N LEU A 6 -52.69 -1.38 -13.69
CA LEU A 6 -51.70 -1.03 -12.66
C LEU A 6 -50.58 -0.22 -13.32
N ALA A 7 -50.29 0.98 -12.79
CA ALA A 7 -49.04 1.67 -13.07
C ALA A 7 -48.01 1.23 -12.01
N ALA A 8 -47.17 0.27 -12.39
CA ALA A 8 -46.06 -0.20 -11.57
C ALA A 8 -44.90 0.82 -11.64
N THR A 9 -44.56 1.38 -10.49
CA THR A 9 -43.37 2.21 -10.26
C THR A 9 -42.12 1.33 -10.29
N ALA A 10 -41.36 1.37 -11.39
CA ALA A 10 -40.05 0.73 -11.48
C ALA A 10 -38.98 1.63 -10.85
N ALA A 11 -38.78 1.50 -9.53
CA ALA A 11 -37.56 1.96 -8.87
C ALA A 11 -36.45 0.94 -9.13
N LEU A 12 -35.58 1.21 -10.11
CA LEU A 12 -34.32 0.49 -10.27
C LEU A 12 -33.33 0.98 -9.21
N LEU A 13 -33.35 0.31 -8.05
CA LEU A 13 -32.25 0.33 -7.10
C LEU A 13 -31.05 -0.38 -7.75
N LEU A 14 -29.93 0.34 -7.93
CA LEU A 14 -28.63 -0.27 -8.19
C LEU A 14 -28.18 -1.03 -6.93
N ALA A 15 -28.73 -2.22 -6.74
CA ALA A 15 -28.21 -3.23 -5.83
C ALA A 15 -27.30 -4.16 -6.65
N ALA A 16 -26.06 -3.73 -6.87
CA ALA A 16 -24.99 -4.58 -7.37
C ALA A 16 -23.72 -4.39 -6.51
N CYS A 17 -23.90 -4.52 -5.19
CA CYS A 17 -22.88 -4.87 -4.21
C CYS A 17 -23.61 -5.73 -3.16
N GLY A 18 -23.80 -7.03 -3.41
CA GLY A 18 -24.42 -7.92 -2.43
C GLY A 18 -25.30 -9.00 -3.01
N GLN A 19 -24.71 -9.91 -3.80
CA GLN A 19 -25.38 -11.17 -4.12
C GLN A 19 -25.15 -12.13 -2.95
N SER A 20 -25.95 -12.01 -1.90
CA SER A 20 -25.95 -12.96 -0.78
C SER A 20 -27.03 -14.01 -1.01
N THR A 21 -26.64 -15.13 -1.61
CA THR A 21 -27.44 -16.36 -1.59
C THR A 21 -26.97 -17.19 -0.40
N ALA A 22 -27.87 -17.54 0.52
CA ALA A 22 -27.65 -18.53 1.58
C ALA A 22 -28.71 -19.65 1.43
N PRO A 23 -28.57 -20.87 2.01
CA PRO A 23 -27.66 -21.24 3.12
C PRO A 23 -26.95 -22.62 3.00
N THR A 24 -25.74 -22.75 3.56
CA THR A 24 -25.24 -24.04 4.10
C THR A 24 -24.23 -23.75 5.21
N THR A 25 -24.47 -24.31 6.40
CA THR A 25 -23.58 -24.39 7.59
C THR A 25 -22.77 -23.13 7.92
N GLU A 26 -23.26 -22.34 8.87
CA GLU A 26 -22.55 -21.18 9.42
C GLU A 26 -21.40 -21.63 10.34
N GLU A 27 -20.29 -21.99 9.74
CA GLU A 27 -18.99 -21.65 10.30
C GLU A 27 -18.86 -20.13 10.16
N ALA A 28 -18.64 -19.42 11.28
CA ALA A 28 -18.48 -17.97 11.26
C ALA A 28 -17.50 -17.60 10.14
N PRO A 29 -17.84 -16.67 9.22
CA PRO A 29 -16.93 -16.27 8.16
C PRO A 29 -15.59 -15.92 8.80
N ALA A 30 -14.51 -16.56 8.35
CA ALA A 30 -13.17 -16.16 8.78
C ALA A 30 -13.09 -14.64 8.62
N ALA A 31 -12.65 -13.95 9.69
CA ALA A 31 -12.53 -12.50 9.67
C ALA A 31 -11.84 -12.08 8.36
N PRO A 32 -12.33 -11.02 7.67
CA PRO A 32 -11.76 -10.61 6.40
C PRO A 32 -10.25 -10.48 6.60
N GLN A 33 -9.48 -11.27 5.85
CA GLN A 33 -8.03 -11.23 5.90
C GLN A 33 -7.62 -9.78 5.65
N GLY A 34 -6.82 -9.18 6.54
CA GLY A 34 -6.32 -7.83 6.32
C GLY A 34 -5.51 -7.77 5.02
N LEU A 35 -5.41 -6.57 4.43
CA LEU A 35 -4.74 -6.39 3.14
C LEU A 35 -3.28 -6.86 3.21
N LEU A 36 -2.61 -6.67 4.35
CA LEU A 36 -1.25 -7.14 4.58
C LEU A 36 -1.14 -8.67 4.52
N GLU A 37 -2.02 -9.40 5.20
CA GLU A 37 -2.01 -10.87 5.21
C GLU A 37 -2.25 -11.43 3.81
N GLN A 38 -3.16 -10.81 3.05
CA GLN A 38 -3.40 -11.17 1.66
C GLN A 38 -2.17 -10.94 0.78
N ILE A 39 -1.47 -9.82 0.96
CA ILE A 39 -0.24 -9.49 0.23
C ILE A 39 0.87 -10.47 0.59
N GLN A 40 1.08 -10.74 1.87
CA GLN A 40 2.14 -11.63 2.35
C GLN A 40 1.98 -13.08 1.84
N ALA A 41 0.76 -13.51 1.56
CA ALA A 41 0.48 -14.82 0.96
C ALA A 41 0.86 -14.92 -0.54
N GLN A 42 1.18 -13.81 -1.21
CA GLN A 42 1.57 -13.79 -2.62
C GLN A 42 3.08 -13.92 -2.84
N SER A 43 3.50 -14.22 -4.07
CA SER A 43 4.92 -14.18 -4.43
C SER A 43 5.49 -12.76 -4.30
N PRO A 44 6.81 -12.59 -4.07
CA PRO A 44 7.43 -11.27 -3.94
C PRO A 44 7.17 -10.31 -5.12
N GLU A 45 7.08 -10.85 -6.33
CA GLU A 45 6.78 -10.09 -7.55
C GLU A 45 5.33 -9.62 -7.54
N ALA A 46 4.40 -10.52 -7.19
CA ALA A 46 2.98 -10.19 -7.05
C ALA A 46 2.75 -9.16 -5.94
N GLN A 47 3.48 -9.25 -4.83
CA GLN A 47 3.45 -8.25 -3.75
C GLN A 47 3.78 -6.84 -4.27
N SER A 48 4.79 -6.74 -5.13
CA SER A 48 5.21 -5.45 -5.72
C SER A 48 4.16 -4.89 -6.69
N VAL A 49 3.49 -5.76 -7.46
CA VAL A 49 2.37 -5.38 -8.33
C VAL A 49 1.16 -4.91 -7.51
N ILE A 50 0.86 -5.57 -6.39
CA ILE A 50 -0.23 -5.15 -5.50
C ILE A 50 0.09 -3.80 -4.85
N ALA A 51 1.32 -3.59 -4.40
CA ALA A 51 1.76 -2.31 -3.85
C ALA A 51 1.62 -1.16 -4.88
N TYR A 52 2.00 -1.42 -6.13
CA TYR A 52 1.79 -0.51 -7.25
C TYR A 52 0.30 -0.15 -7.45
N HIS A 53 -0.59 -1.15 -7.43
CA HIS A 53 -2.03 -0.92 -7.57
C HIS A 53 -2.64 -0.20 -6.37
N GLY A 54 -2.16 -0.50 -5.15
CA GLY A 54 -2.50 0.23 -3.94
C GLY A 54 -2.17 1.71 -4.11
N PHE A 55 -0.92 2.02 -4.46
CA PHE A 55 -0.47 3.39 -4.71
C PHE A 55 -1.32 4.15 -5.76
N HIS A 56 -1.68 3.50 -6.87
CA HIS A 56 -2.51 4.13 -7.91
C HIS A 56 -3.96 4.39 -7.48
N ARG A 57 -4.50 3.59 -6.55
CA ARG A 57 -5.88 3.76 -6.06
C ARG A 57 -6.01 4.79 -4.94
N LEU A 58 -4.91 5.17 -4.29
CA LEU A 58 -4.95 6.12 -3.18
C LEU A 58 -5.66 7.45 -3.48
N PRO A 59 -5.51 8.08 -4.66
CA PRO A 59 -6.25 9.29 -4.99
C PRO A 59 -7.79 9.11 -4.97
N ASP A 60 -8.30 7.91 -5.26
CA ASP A 60 -9.73 7.61 -5.30
C ASP A 60 -10.31 7.31 -3.91
N CYS A 61 -9.52 6.69 -3.02
CA CYS A 61 -9.94 6.28 -1.68
C CYS A 61 -9.58 7.30 -0.58
N ALA A 62 -8.54 8.11 -0.80
CA ALA A 62 -8.03 9.08 0.15
C ALA A 62 -7.72 10.42 -0.56
N PRO A 63 -8.75 11.19 -0.95
CA PRO A 63 -8.59 12.44 -1.73
C PRO A 63 -7.79 13.54 -1.01
N ARG A 64 -7.48 13.37 0.30
CA ARG A 64 -6.56 14.23 1.05
C ARG A 64 -5.08 13.88 0.84
N LEU A 65 -4.77 12.66 0.40
CA LEU A 65 -3.45 12.21 -0.04
C LEU A 65 -3.31 12.45 -1.55
N VAL A 66 -3.33 13.72 -1.96
CA VAL A 66 -3.01 14.08 -3.34
C VAL A 66 -1.52 13.84 -3.56
N VAL A 67 -1.18 12.78 -4.30
CA VAL A 67 0.18 12.52 -4.76
C VAL A 67 0.62 13.70 -5.62
N THR A 68 1.44 14.58 -5.04
CA THR A 68 1.93 15.81 -5.69
C THR A 68 3.45 15.78 -5.73
N PRO A 69 4.08 15.83 -6.92
CA PRO A 69 3.45 15.85 -8.25
C PRO A 69 2.72 14.52 -8.57
N PRO A 70 1.69 14.54 -9.44
CA PRO A 70 1.01 13.32 -9.84
C PRO A 70 2.00 12.34 -10.47
N CYS A 71 1.88 11.07 -10.09
CA CYS A 71 2.63 10.00 -10.72
C CYS A 71 2.09 9.75 -12.13
N THR A 72 2.80 10.22 -13.16
CA THR A 72 2.37 10.07 -14.56
C THR A 72 2.78 8.72 -15.16
N SER A 73 3.88 8.14 -14.66
CA SER A 73 4.35 6.80 -15.02
C SER A 73 5.19 6.22 -13.89
N VAL A 74 4.98 4.95 -13.54
CA VAL A 74 5.85 4.25 -12.59
C VAL A 74 7.05 3.68 -13.31
N ARG A 75 8.22 4.08 -12.85
CA ARG A 75 9.51 3.59 -13.31
C ARG A 75 9.90 2.28 -12.64
N GLY A 76 9.51 2.09 -11.38
CA GLY A 76 9.81 0.88 -10.64
C GLY A 76 9.12 0.83 -9.28
N THR A 77 8.92 -0.39 -8.78
CA THR A 77 8.50 -0.66 -7.41
C THR A 77 9.50 -1.62 -6.81
N ASP A 78 10.16 -1.21 -5.73
CA ASP A 78 11.13 -2.03 -5.01
C ASP A 78 10.52 -2.50 -3.70
N ARG A 79 10.65 -3.80 -3.42
CA ARG A 79 10.27 -4.41 -2.14
C ARG A 79 11.45 -4.35 -1.17
N ILE A 80 11.21 -3.84 0.04
CA ILE A 80 12.20 -3.70 1.10
C ILE A 80 11.71 -4.46 2.33
N THR A 81 12.55 -5.33 2.87
CA THR A 81 12.32 -5.95 4.18
C THR A 81 13.03 -5.11 5.23
N VAL A 82 12.28 -4.59 6.19
CA VAL A 82 12.82 -3.68 7.19
C VAL A 82 13.51 -4.50 8.30
N PRO A 83 14.82 -4.29 8.55
CA PRO A 83 15.55 -5.07 9.55
C PRO A 83 15.10 -4.74 10.98
N ALA A 84 15.60 -5.50 11.96
CA ALA A 84 15.29 -5.27 13.38
C ALA A 84 16.02 -4.06 13.97
N ASN A 85 17.21 -3.75 13.46
CA ASN A 85 18.13 -2.74 14.00
C ASN A 85 18.08 -1.42 13.21
N VAL A 86 16.89 -0.96 12.82
CA VAL A 86 16.72 0.29 12.06
C VAL A 86 17.14 1.50 12.89
N ALA A 87 17.75 2.50 12.24
CA ALA A 87 18.06 3.77 12.88
C ALA A 87 16.75 4.48 13.31
N PRO A 88 16.64 4.96 14.56
CA PRO A 88 15.37 5.43 15.12
C PRO A 88 14.85 6.72 14.45
N ASP A 89 15.71 7.47 13.77
CA ASP A 89 15.39 8.67 13.01
C ASP A 89 15.01 8.38 11.54
N SER A 90 15.04 7.12 11.11
CA SER A 90 14.65 6.71 9.77
C SER A 90 13.13 6.64 9.60
N ILE A 91 12.64 6.95 8.40
CA ILE A 91 11.24 6.72 7.99
C ILE A 91 10.82 5.23 8.11
N TYR A 92 11.79 4.31 8.15
CA TYR A 92 11.55 2.88 8.33
C TYR A 92 11.34 2.46 9.79
N ALA A 93 11.64 3.30 10.77
CA ALA A 93 11.51 2.99 12.20
C ALA A 93 10.12 2.46 12.62
N PRO A 94 8.98 2.99 12.15
CA PRO A 94 7.66 2.44 12.48
C PRO A 94 7.35 1.09 11.80
N HIS A 95 8.20 0.63 10.89
CA HIS A 95 7.95 -0.54 10.04
C HIS A 95 8.87 -1.73 10.34
N VAL A 96 9.51 -1.77 11.52
CA VAL A 96 10.45 -2.83 11.90
C VAL A 96 9.84 -4.22 11.71
N GLY A 97 10.57 -5.09 11.01
CA GLY A 97 10.14 -6.47 10.70
C GLY A 97 9.04 -6.57 9.65
N GLN A 98 8.57 -5.46 9.08
CA GLN A 98 7.55 -5.43 8.03
C GLN A 98 8.19 -5.41 6.64
N VAL A 99 7.35 -5.66 5.64
CA VAL A 99 7.66 -5.45 4.24
C VAL A 99 7.05 -4.12 3.82
N VAL A 100 7.88 -3.25 3.27
CA VAL A 100 7.47 -1.97 2.69
C VAL A 100 7.90 -1.92 1.23
N PHE A 101 7.30 -1.00 0.47
CA PHE A 101 7.58 -0.85 -0.95
C PHE A 101 7.93 0.59 -1.26
N THR A 102 8.91 0.82 -2.13
CA THR A 102 9.15 2.17 -2.67
C THR A 102 8.69 2.21 -4.11
N VAL A 103 7.84 3.18 -4.43
CA VAL A 103 7.37 3.45 -5.79
C VAL A 103 8.11 4.67 -6.31
N GLN A 104 8.82 4.51 -7.43
CA GLN A 104 9.43 5.61 -8.16
C GLN A 104 8.59 5.92 -9.39
N CYS A 105 8.16 7.17 -9.52
CA CYS A 105 7.56 7.68 -10.74
C CYS A 105 8.57 8.49 -11.55
N GLY A 106 8.17 8.79 -12.78
CA GLY A 106 8.98 9.54 -13.75
C GLY A 106 9.21 8.75 -15.03
N ALA A 107 10.01 9.34 -15.92
CA ALA A 107 10.26 8.78 -17.24
C ALA A 107 10.89 7.38 -17.17
N LEU A 108 10.41 6.47 -18.02
CA LEU A 108 10.91 5.10 -18.20
C LEU A 108 12.26 5.04 -18.96
N ILE A 109 13.09 6.07 -18.82
CA ILE A 109 14.39 6.16 -19.48
C ILE A 109 15.46 5.72 -18.48
N SER A 110 16.25 4.70 -18.83
CA SER A 110 17.20 4.04 -17.93
C SER A 110 18.30 4.97 -17.38
N ALA A 111 18.59 6.08 -18.08
CA ALA A 111 19.62 7.05 -17.73
C ALA A 111 19.12 8.23 -16.87
N THR A 112 17.83 8.34 -16.59
CA THR A 112 17.32 9.44 -15.76
C THR A 112 17.72 9.22 -14.31
N ARG A 113 18.33 10.25 -13.69
CA ARG A 113 18.65 10.27 -12.26
C ARG A 113 17.37 10.05 -11.44
N MET A 114 17.47 9.34 -10.32
CA MET A 114 16.37 9.20 -9.38
C MET A 114 15.94 10.57 -8.86
N ASP A 115 14.66 10.88 -9.00
CA ASP A 115 14.06 12.11 -8.49
C ASP A 115 13.24 11.76 -7.25
N TYR A 116 13.71 12.19 -6.08
CA TYR A 116 13.06 11.90 -4.80
C TYR A 116 11.74 12.66 -4.64
N THR A 117 11.51 13.73 -5.40
CA THR A 117 10.19 14.37 -5.48
C THR A 117 9.15 13.44 -6.12
N GLN A 118 9.61 12.42 -6.86
CA GLN A 118 8.79 11.40 -7.49
C GLN A 118 9.02 10.02 -6.86
N LYS A 119 9.30 9.95 -5.56
CA LYS A 119 9.53 8.71 -4.85
C LYS A 119 8.67 8.64 -3.59
N TRP A 120 7.97 7.52 -3.41
CA TRP A 120 7.06 7.32 -2.28
C TRP A 120 7.32 5.99 -1.59
N LEU A 121 7.14 5.98 -0.28
CA LEU A 121 7.10 4.80 0.54
C LEU A 121 5.64 4.35 0.68
N VAL A 122 5.39 3.07 0.44
CA VAL A 122 4.08 2.42 0.56
C VAL A 122 4.21 1.31 1.59
N SER A 123 3.44 1.42 2.67
CA SER A 123 3.43 0.44 3.76
C SER A 123 2.02 -0.07 4.00
N PHE A 124 1.92 -1.31 4.47
CA PHE A 124 0.65 -1.97 4.79
C PHE A 124 0.66 -2.30 6.27
N ALA A 125 -0.14 -1.58 7.05
CA ALA A 125 -0.26 -1.84 8.48
C ALA A 125 -1.09 -3.12 8.73
N PRO A 126 -0.74 -3.94 9.73
CA PRO A 126 -1.54 -5.10 10.11
C PRO A 126 -2.99 -4.69 10.42
N GLY A 127 -3.97 -5.40 9.85
CA GLY A 127 -5.39 -5.11 10.04
C GLY A 127 -5.92 -3.84 9.34
N ALA A 128 -5.09 -3.08 8.62
CA ALA A 128 -5.56 -1.94 7.84
C ALA A 128 -6.17 -2.39 6.50
N PRO A 129 -7.30 -1.79 6.07
CA PRO A 129 -7.91 -2.08 4.77
C PRO A 129 -7.18 -1.40 3.61
N GLU A 130 -6.29 -0.44 3.90
CA GLU A 130 -5.64 0.44 2.93
C GLU A 130 -4.14 0.57 3.20
N ALA A 131 -3.40 0.98 2.17
CA ALA A 131 -1.99 1.30 2.27
C ALA A 131 -1.77 2.69 2.87
N THR A 132 -0.69 2.85 3.63
CA THR A 132 -0.15 4.16 4.01
C THR A 132 0.89 4.58 2.99
N VAL A 133 0.88 5.85 2.59
CA VAL A 133 1.82 6.41 1.62
C VAL A 133 2.49 7.66 2.17
N GLU A 134 3.82 7.66 2.11
CA GLU A 134 4.66 8.75 2.59
C GLU A 134 5.61 9.21 1.49
N HIS A 135 5.90 10.51 1.44
CA HIS A 135 6.81 11.06 0.44
C HIS A 135 8.26 10.85 0.89
N CYS A 136 9.12 10.39 -0.01
CA CYS A 136 10.52 10.10 0.32
C CYS A 136 11.44 11.32 0.22
N LEU A 137 10.91 12.49 -0.15
CA LEU A 137 11.69 13.72 -0.25
C LEU A 137 12.03 14.24 1.14
N GLY A 138 13.31 14.19 1.48
CA GLY A 138 13.84 14.74 2.73
C GLY A 138 14.33 16.18 2.60
N PRO A 139 14.80 16.75 3.72
CA PRO A 139 15.46 18.05 3.73
C PRO A 139 16.62 18.08 2.73
N ARG A 140 16.78 19.21 2.02
CA ARG A 140 17.86 19.41 1.02
C ARG A 140 17.86 18.37 -0.10
N GLU A 141 16.68 17.92 -0.53
CA GLU A 141 16.53 16.93 -1.61
C GLU A 141 17.26 15.60 -1.31
N SER A 142 17.24 15.19 -0.05
CA SER A 142 17.76 13.88 0.37
C SER A 142 16.73 12.77 0.15
N ASP A 143 17.22 11.53 -0.02
CA ASP A 143 16.38 10.34 -0.06
C ASP A 143 16.11 9.86 1.37
N LEU A 144 14.88 10.02 1.85
CA LEU A 144 14.47 9.46 3.15
C LEU A 144 14.20 7.96 3.09
N CYS A 145 13.96 7.40 1.90
CA CYS A 145 13.63 5.99 1.73
C CYS A 145 14.68 5.24 0.87
N PRO A 146 15.97 5.28 1.25
CA PRO A 146 17.00 4.57 0.50
C PRO A 146 16.74 3.06 0.50
N ARG A 147 17.09 2.41 -0.61
CA ARG A 147 16.94 0.94 -0.75
C ARG A 147 17.68 0.17 0.35
N ASN A 148 18.83 0.69 0.78
CA ASN A 148 19.56 0.19 1.93
C ASN A 148 19.04 0.91 3.18
N VAL A 149 18.27 0.18 4.00
CA VAL A 149 17.66 0.72 5.21
C VAL A 149 18.76 1.18 6.18
N PRO A 150 18.75 2.45 6.65
CA PRO A 150 19.68 2.92 7.66
C PRO A 150 19.53 2.10 8.93
N THR A 151 20.62 1.55 9.42
CA THR A 151 20.66 0.76 10.66
C THR A 151 21.35 1.53 11.75
N ALA A 152 20.90 1.36 13.00
CA ALA A 152 21.65 1.82 14.15
C ALA A 152 22.93 0.98 14.26
N ASP A 153 24.05 1.63 14.55
CA ASP A 153 25.27 0.92 14.88
C ASP A 153 24.99 -0.05 16.03
N PRO A 154 25.44 -1.33 15.93
CA PRO A 154 25.34 -2.23 17.06
C PRO A 154 26.11 -1.60 18.23
N ALA A 155 25.47 -1.53 19.40
CA ALA A 155 26.15 -1.10 20.61
C ALA A 155 27.45 -1.92 20.76
N PRO A 156 28.59 -1.30 21.09
CA PRO A 156 29.84 -2.03 21.23
C PRO A 156 29.64 -3.17 22.24
N ALA A 157 29.99 -4.38 21.83
CA ALA A 157 29.88 -5.55 22.69
C ALA A 157 30.65 -5.28 23.99
N THR A 158 29.94 -5.20 25.10
CA THR A 158 30.54 -5.18 26.42
C THR A 158 31.23 -6.53 26.62
N THR A 159 32.54 -6.58 26.39
CA THR A 159 33.37 -7.68 26.83
C THR A 159 33.47 -7.59 28.36
N THR A 160 32.64 -8.36 29.06
CA THR A 160 32.79 -8.59 30.49
C THR A 160 34.08 -9.42 30.70
N PRO A 161 35.04 -8.97 31.54
CA PRO A 161 36.25 -9.72 31.85
C PRO A 161 35.99 -10.96 32.72
#